data_AF-A0A535QZL3-F1
#
_entry.id   AF-A0A535QZL3-F1
#
_cell.length_a   1.000
_cell.length_b   1.000
_cell.length_c   1.000
_cell.angle_alpha   90.00
_cell.angle_beta   90.00
_cell.angle_gamma   90.00
#
_symmetry.space_group_name_H-M   'P 1'
#
loop_
_entity.id
_entity.type
_entity.pdbx_description
1 polymer ?
#
loop_
_entity_poly.entity_id
_entity_poly.type
_entity_poly.pdbx_seq_one_letter_code
_entity_poly.pdbx_strand_id
1 'polypeptide(L)'
;PWSERKKYVWWDEAEKKWTGYDVPDFPLNKPPDFTPGPGAVGMDAHSGSDPFIMKPDGKGWLFAPKGLKDGPLPTHYEAAESPVHNALYHQQSNPAAKYFRDRADNRLAAIGDSNYPIVITTYRLTEHHVSGPMTRCMPWLNALQPSLFAEISPELASERKIRHGDWVIINTPRGEIEARAMVTRRMRPLHVSGRVVHQIGLPFHWGFQGKSKGSITNDLAHMVLEPNVSIEEAKAFTCNIRPGRMP
;
A
#
# COMPACT_ATOMS: atom_id res chain seq x y z
N PRO A 1 4.55 26.00 24.75
CA PRO A 1 4.58 24.60 24.27
C PRO A 1 3.35 23.84 24.81
N TRP A 2 2.85 22.83 24.10
CA TRP A 2 1.66 22.06 24.53
C TRP A 2 1.89 21.21 25.79
N SER A 3 3.15 20.86 26.08
CA SER A 3 3.55 20.15 27.28
C SER A 3 4.99 20.52 27.63
N GLU A 4 5.24 20.95 28.87
CA GLU A 4 6.60 21.28 29.34
C GLU A 4 7.55 20.09 29.23
N ARG A 5 7.08 18.88 29.55
CA ARG A 5 7.88 17.65 29.47
C ARG A 5 8.28 17.27 28.03
N LYS A 6 7.53 17.76 27.03
CA LYS A 6 7.73 17.40 25.62
C LYS A 6 8.04 18.62 24.74
N LYS A 7 8.49 19.73 25.32
CA LYS A 7 8.87 20.90 24.52
C LYS A 7 10.17 20.62 23.79
N TYR A 8 10.19 20.94 22.50
CA TYR A 8 11.39 20.90 21.67
C TYR A 8 11.88 22.31 21.37
N VAL A 9 10.94 23.21 21.04
CA VAL A 9 11.19 24.63 20.78
C VAL A 9 10.25 25.50 21.61
N TRP A 10 10.70 26.69 21.96
CA TRP A 10 9.95 27.71 22.68
C TRP A 10 10.39 29.11 22.27
N TRP A 11 9.52 30.09 22.48
CA TRP A 11 9.86 31.49 22.30
C TRP A 11 10.61 32.00 23.55
N ASP A 12 11.78 32.57 23.35
CA ASP A 12 12.54 33.27 24.39
C ASP A 12 12.22 34.77 24.30
N GLU A 13 11.47 35.29 25.29
CA GLU A 13 11.07 36.69 25.33
C GLU A 13 12.25 37.65 25.54
N ALA A 14 13.30 37.22 26.23
CA ALA A 14 14.46 38.05 26.50
C ALA A 14 15.32 38.22 25.24
N GLU A 15 15.50 37.13 24.49
CA GLU A 15 16.27 37.12 23.24
C GLU A 15 15.44 37.46 21.99
N LYS A 16 14.11 37.54 22.13
CA LYS A 16 13.14 37.75 21.04
C LYS A 16 13.34 36.79 19.87
N LYS A 17 13.52 35.51 20.18
CA LYS A 17 13.69 34.47 19.16
C LYS A 17 13.15 33.12 19.60
N TRP A 18 12.79 32.28 18.64
CA TRP A 18 12.58 30.86 18.85
C TRP A 18 13.91 30.17 19.13
N THR A 19 13.95 29.40 20.21
CA THR A 19 15.10 28.60 20.63
C THR A 19 14.62 27.24 21.13
N GLY A 20 15.53 26.33 21.42
CA GLY A 20 15.11 25.01 21.85
C GLY A 20 16.22 23.99 21.99
N TYR A 21 15.79 22.75 22.22
CA TYR A 21 16.62 21.56 22.07
C TYR A 21 16.77 21.13 20.61
N ASP A 22 15.85 21.57 19.75
CA ASP A 22 15.86 21.32 18.31
C ASP A 22 16.02 22.64 17.54
N VAL A 23 16.39 22.56 16.26
CA VAL A 23 16.46 23.70 15.36
C VAL A 23 15.03 24.09 14.96
N PRO A 24 14.59 25.34 15.25
CA PRO A 24 13.24 25.74 14.89
C PRO A 24 13.00 25.70 13.37
N ASP A 25 12.01 24.92 12.94
CA ASP A 25 11.46 24.96 11.57
C ASP A 25 10.47 26.14 11.42
N PHE A 26 10.94 27.34 11.76
CA PHE A 26 10.13 28.56 11.80
C PHE A 26 11.04 29.79 11.71
N PRO A 27 10.57 30.95 11.19
CA PRO A 27 11.36 32.17 11.21
C PRO A 27 11.77 32.54 12.64
N LEU A 28 13.07 32.49 12.92
CA LEU A 28 13.61 32.58 14.29
C LEU A 28 13.12 33.81 15.06
N ASN A 29 12.99 34.96 14.39
CA ASN A 29 12.66 36.22 15.04
C ASN A 29 11.17 36.61 14.91
N LYS A 30 10.31 35.71 14.42
CA LYS A 30 8.87 35.97 14.30
C LYS A 30 8.17 35.59 15.62
N PRO A 31 7.66 36.53 16.41
CA PRO A 31 7.08 36.22 17.71
C PRO A 31 5.77 35.43 17.56
N PRO A 32 5.37 34.62 18.56
CA PRO A 32 4.19 33.75 18.49
C PRO A 32 2.86 34.49 18.29
N ASP A 33 2.80 35.75 18.70
CA ASP A 33 1.63 36.64 18.58
C ASP A 33 1.64 37.51 17.32
N PHE A 34 2.66 37.36 16.44
CA PHE A 34 2.75 38.12 15.20
C PHE A 34 1.49 37.93 14.34
N THR A 35 0.88 39.03 13.94
CA THR A 35 -0.27 39.06 13.02
C THR A 35 0.15 39.74 11.71
N PRO A 36 -0.02 39.10 10.55
CA PRO A 36 0.37 39.69 9.27
C PRO A 36 -0.51 40.89 8.92
N GLY A 37 0.10 41.92 8.33
CA GLY A 37 -0.62 43.10 7.85
C GLY A 37 -1.38 42.85 6.52
N PRO A 38 -2.33 43.73 6.15
CA PRO A 38 -3.00 43.64 4.85
C PRO A 38 -1.98 43.72 3.70
N GLY A 39 -2.09 42.81 2.72
CA GLY A 39 -1.19 42.78 1.56
C GLY A 39 0.18 42.16 1.80
N ALA A 40 0.42 41.57 2.98
CA ALA A 40 1.61 40.75 3.22
C ALA A 40 1.70 39.59 2.21
N VAL A 41 2.93 39.24 1.81
CA VAL A 41 3.21 38.22 0.80
C VAL A 41 4.28 37.26 1.28
N GLY A 42 4.34 36.07 0.67
CA GLY A 42 5.34 35.07 1.01
C GLY A 42 5.28 34.68 2.49
N MET A 43 6.45 34.54 3.13
CA MET A 43 6.55 34.15 4.53
C MET A 43 5.99 35.20 5.50
N ASP A 44 5.95 36.47 5.12
CA ASP A 44 5.42 37.53 5.98
C ASP A 44 3.89 37.50 6.07
N ALA A 45 3.24 36.76 5.17
CA ALA A 45 1.79 36.51 5.22
C ALA A 45 1.41 35.46 6.28
N HIS A 46 2.36 34.71 6.83
CA HIS A 46 2.10 33.74 7.90
C HIS A 46 2.16 34.42 9.26
N SER A 47 1.19 34.14 10.13
CA SER A 47 1.20 34.57 11.52
C SER A 47 2.33 33.90 12.31
N GLY A 48 2.59 34.39 13.52
CA GLY A 48 3.50 33.79 14.48
C GLY A 48 3.10 32.38 14.95
N SER A 49 1.89 31.96 14.59
CA SER A 49 1.26 30.71 15.02
C SER A 49 0.97 29.73 13.88
N ASP A 50 1.56 29.95 12.70
CA ASP A 50 1.34 29.17 11.48
C ASP A 50 2.53 28.24 11.16
N PRO A 51 2.63 27.06 11.78
CA PRO A 51 3.88 26.30 11.83
C PRO A 51 4.27 25.64 10.50
N PHE A 52 3.41 25.61 9.48
CA PHE A 52 3.71 24.89 8.24
C PHE A 52 4.29 25.84 7.18
N ILE A 53 5.54 26.27 7.36
CA ILE A 53 6.16 27.35 6.57
C ILE A 53 6.21 27.10 5.06
N MET A 54 6.21 25.84 4.63
CA MET A 54 6.21 25.47 3.21
C MET A 54 4.79 25.45 2.59
N LYS A 55 3.74 25.60 3.41
CA LYS A 55 2.36 25.73 2.94
C LYS A 55 2.07 27.19 2.61
N PRO A 56 1.41 27.50 1.49
CA PRO A 56 1.09 28.89 1.13
C PRO A 56 0.33 29.66 2.22
N ASP A 57 -0.52 28.98 2.97
CA ASP A 57 -1.33 29.53 4.06
C ASP A 57 -0.76 29.23 5.46
N GLY A 58 0.38 28.54 5.55
CA GLY A 58 1.01 28.20 6.83
C GLY A 58 0.27 27.13 7.65
N LYS A 59 -0.74 26.46 7.07
CA LYS A 59 -1.62 25.52 7.79
C LYS A 59 -1.46 24.06 7.34
N GLY A 60 -1.71 23.15 8.30
CA GLY A 60 -1.96 21.75 8.02
C GLY A 60 -3.36 21.58 7.43
N TRP A 61 -3.47 20.94 6.27
CA TRP A 61 -4.73 20.82 5.55
C TRP A 61 -5.52 19.58 5.98
N LEU A 62 -6.72 19.80 6.53
CA LEU A 62 -7.75 18.76 6.65
C LEU A 62 -8.47 18.57 5.31
N PHE A 63 -8.82 19.68 4.66
CA PHE A 63 -9.29 19.75 3.29
C PHE A 63 -8.13 20.16 2.40
N ALA A 64 -7.77 19.35 1.40
CA ALA A 64 -6.66 19.62 0.48
C ALA A 64 -7.15 20.33 -0.79
N PRO A 65 -7.07 21.67 -0.88
CA PRO A 65 -7.67 22.43 -1.98
C PRO A 65 -6.95 22.25 -3.32
N LYS A 66 -5.72 21.73 -3.31
CA LYS A 66 -4.91 21.51 -4.51
C LYS A 66 -3.97 20.31 -4.36
N GLY A 67 -3.54 19.77 -5.49
CA GLY A 67 -2.50 18.74 -5.57
C GLY A 67 -3.05 17.32 -5.74
N LEU A 68 -4.29 17.05 -5.29
CA LEU A 68 -4.96 15.76 -5.45
C LEU A 68 -5.90 15.78 -6.67
N LYS A 69 -5.89 14.72 -7.46
CA LYS A 69 -6.73 14.55 -8.66
C LYS A 69 -8.07 13.88 -8.37
N ASP A 70 -8.19 13.21 -7.23
CA ASP A 70 -9.31 12.36 -6.84
C ASP A 70 -10.13 12.91 -5.68
N GLY A 71 -9.83 14.14 -5.25
CA GLY A 71 -10.68 14.90 -4.34
C GLY A 71 -9.91 15.56 -3.20
N PRO A 72 -10.50 16.55 -2.52
CA PRO A 72 -9.88 17.29 -1.44
C PRO A 72 -9.97 16.59 -0.08
N LEU A 73 -10.78 15.54 0.03
CA LEU A 73 -10.96 14.72 1.21
C LEU A 73 -10.88 13.24 0.82
N PRO A 74 -10.29 12.37 1.67
CA PRO A 74 -10.29 10.94 1.42
C PRO A 74 -11.71 10.39 1.38
N THR A 75 -11.95 9.45 0.46
CA THR A 75 -13.19 8.69 0.39
C THR A 75 -12.89 7.24 0.01
N HIS A 76 -13.80 6.33 0.37
CA HIS A 76 -13.64 4.91 0.07
C HIS A 76 -13.98 4.60 -1.39
N TYR A 77 -13.10 3.86 -2.05
CA TYR A 77 -13.39 3.17 -3.30
C TYR A 77 -12.84 1.75 -3.20
N GLU A 78 -13.53 0.80 -3.82
CA GLU A 78 -13.02 -0.57 -3.95
C GLU A 78 -11.81 -0.62 -4.89
N ALA A 79 -10.96 -1.62 -4.69
CA ALA A 79 -9.87 -1.95 -5.63
C ALA A 79 -10.41 -2.17 -7.05
N ALA A 80 -9.54 -2.05 -8.05
CA ALA A 80 -9.95 -2.22 -9.45
C ALA A 80 -10.49 -3.63 -9.72
N GLU A 81 -9.92 -4.62 -9.03
CA GLU A 81 -10.49 -5.95 -8.89
C GLU A 81 -10.95 -6.16 -7.45
N SER A 82 -12.24 -6.40 -7.26
CA SER A 82 -12.81 -6.66 -5.94
C SER A 82 -13.78 -7.83 -5.98
N PRO A 83 -13.75 -8.74 -4.98
CA PRO A 83 -14.75 -9.80 -4.85
C PRO A 83 -16.12 -9.28 -4.38
N VAL A 84 -16.21 -7.99 -4.01
CA VAL A 84 -17.41 -7.35 -3.49
C VAL A 84 -17.72 -6.05 -4.23
N HIS A 85 -18.99 -5.65 -4.18
CA HIS A 85 -19.42 -4.33 -4.64
C HIS A 85 -19.18 -3.28 -3.56
N ASN A 86 -18.90 -2.06 -3.99
CA ASN A 86 -18.79 -0.91 -3.09
C ASN A 86 -20.10 -0.72 -2.32
N ALA A 87 -20.02 -0.74 -0.99
CA ALA A 87 -21.18 -0.66 -0.12
C ALA A 87 -21.64 0.79 0.15
N LEU A 88 -20.80 1.78 -0.15
CA LEU A 88 -21.02 3.19 0.21
C LEU A 88 -21.48 4.03 -0.98
N TYR A 89 -21.01 3.72 -2.20
CA TYR A 89 -21.25 4.53 -3.39
C TYR A 89 -21.59 3.67 -4.60
N HIS A 90 -22.30 4.25 -5.57
CA HIS A 90 -22.51 3.64 -6.90
C HIS A 90 -21.20 3.52 -7.71
N GLN A 91 -20.23 4.40 -7.43
CA GLN A 91 -18.91 4.35 -8.05
C GLN A 91 -18.08 3.25 -7.38
N GLN A 92 -17.77 2.19 -8.13
CA GLN A 92 -17.05 1.03 -7.60
C GLN A 92 -15.63 1.41 -7.16
N SER A 93 -14.76 1.71 -8.12
CA SER A 93 -13.34 2.03 -7.93
C SER A 93 -13.08 3.51 -8.21
N ASN A 94 -11.90 4.01 -7.80
CA ASN A 94 -11.54 5.42 -7.96
C ASN A 94 -11.74 5.90 -9.41
N PRO A 95 -12.59 6.91 -9.66
CA PRO A 95 -12.93 7.35 -11.01
C PRO A 95 -11.77 8.04 -11.73
N ALA A 96 -10.77 8.53 -11.00
CA ALA A 96 -9.57 9.15 -11.58
C ALA A 96 -8.43 8.15 -11.85
N ALA A 97 -8.56 6.89 -11.41
CA ALA A 97 -7.54 5.88 -11.61
C ALA A 97 -7.25 5.66 -13.11
N LYS A 98 -5.99 5.35 -13.42
CA LYS A 98 -5.52 5.17 -14.80
C LYS A 98 -5.62 3.71 -15.18
N TYR A 99 -6.47 3.42 -16.16
CA TYR A 99 -6.69 2.07 -16.69
C TYR A 99 -6.07 1.93 -18.07
N PHE A 100 -5.42 0.79 -18.33
CA PHE A 100 -4.93 0.41 -19.65
C PHE A 100 -5.81 -0.70 -20.23
N ARG A 101 -7.06 -0.36 -20.61
CA ARG A 101 -8.08 -1.33 -21.02
C ARG A 101 -7.79 -2.01 -22.36
N ASP A 102 -7.05 -1.33 -23.24
CA ASP A 102 -6.74 -1.82 -24.58
C ASP A 102 -5.57 -2.83 -24.59
N ARG A 103 -4.95 -3.07 -23.43
CA ARG A 103 -3.83 -4.00 -23.28
C ARG A 103 -4.33 -5.41 -23.03
N ALA A 104 -4.14 -6.29 -24.02
CA ALA A 104 -4.51 -7.70 -23.92
C ALA A 104 -3.80 -8.43 -22.77
N ASP A 105 -2.57 -8.03 -22.44
CA ASP A 105 -1.76 -8.57 -21.35
C ASP A 105 -2.15 -8.01 -19.96
N ASN A 106 -3.13 -7.10 -19.89
CA ASN A 106 -3.59 -6.46 -18.65
C ASN A 106 -5.12 -6.58 -18.46
N ARG A 107 -5.71 -7.67 -18.94
CA ARG A 107 -7.14 -7.94 -18.72
C ARG A 107 -7.44 -7.98 -17.22
N LEU A 108 -8.51 -7.31 -16.77
CA LEU A 108 -8.97 -7.33 -15.37
C LEU A 108 -10.03 -8.40 -15.14
N ALA A 109 -10.10 -8.91 -13.91
CA ALA A 109 -11.23 -9.70 -13.44
C ALA A 109 -12.45 -8.79 -13.29
N ALA A 110 -13.63 -9.30 -13.61
CA ALA A 110 -14.86 -8.56 -13.36
C ALA A 110 -15.10 -8.40 -11.85
N ILE A 111 -15.86 -7.38 -11.45
CA ILE A 111 -16.26 -7.20 -10.07
C ILE A 111 -17.10 -8.41 -9.63
N GLY A 112 -16.71 -9.04 -8.52
CA GLY A 112 -17.38 -10.25 -8.02
C GLY A 112 -17.25 -11.47 -8.92
N ASP A 113 -16.24 -11.53 -9.79
CA ASP A 113 -16.01 -12.67 -10.68
C ASP A 113 -15.78 -13.96 -9.88
N SER A 114 -16.67 -14.93 -10.05
CA SER A 114 -16.59 -16.23 -9.37
C SER A 114 -15.37 -17.06 -9.78
N ASN A 115 -14.75 -16.75 -10.92
CA ASN A 115 -13.51 -17.39 -11.33
C ASN A 115 -12.30 -16.89 -10.54
N TYR A 116 -12.37 -15.70 -9.95
CA TYR A 116 -11.29 -15.09 -9.17
C TYR A 116 -11.83 -14.55 -7.83
N PRO A 117 -12.32 -15.40 -6.91
CA PRO A 117 -13.02 -14.93 -5.71
C PRO A 117 -12.09 -14.58 -4.53
N ILE A 118 -10.78 -14.78 -4.66
CA ILE A 118 -9.81 -14.69 -3.55
C ILE A 118 -8.98 -13.43 -3.70
N VAL A 119 -8.80 -12.67 -2.62
CA VAL A 119 -7.95 -11.48 -2.62
C VAL A 119 -6.49 -11.87 -2.47
N ILE A 120 -5.62 -11.30 -3.30
CA ILE A 120 -4.17 -11.31 -3.14
C ILE A 120 -3.73 -10.04 -2.45
N THR A 121 -2.81 -10.20 -1.51
CA THR A 121 -1.93 -9.11 -1.08
C THR A 121 -0.46 -9.51 -1.23
N THR A 122 0.38 -8.55 -1.63
CA THR A 122 1.83 -8.77 -1.76
C THR A 122 2.63 -8.04 -0.69
N TYR A 123 3.67 -8.69 -0.15
CA TYR A 123 4.48 -8.11 0.93
C TYR A 123 5.92 -8.61 0.91
N ARG A 124 6.67 -8.22 1.94
CA ARG A 124 8.09 -8.51 2.09
C ARG A 124 8.35 -9.51 3.21
N LEU A 125 9.48 -10.18 3.12
CA LEU A 125 10.09 -11.01 4.15
C LEU A 125 11.37 -10.32 4.62
N THR A 126 11.70 -10.48 5.90
CA THR A 126 12.88 -9.88 6.51
C THR A 126 14.16 -10.29 5.79
N GLU A 127 14.21 -11.52 5.29
CA GLU A 127 15.37 -12.18 4.70
C GLU A 127 15.63 -11.77 3.24
N HIS A 128 14.67 -11.12 2.57
CA HIS A 128 14.80 -10.77 1.17
C HIS A 128 14.54 -9.29 0.89
N HIS A 129 15.17 -8.79 -0.17
CA HIS A 129 15.12 -7.38 -0.56
C HIS A 129 14.61 -7.24 -2.00
N VAL A 130 13.55 -6.44 -2.18
CA VAL A 130 12.87 -6.18 -3.47
C VAL A 130 12.57 -7.49 -4.21
N SER A 131 12.95 -7.67 -5.47
CA SER A 131 12.73 -8.91 -6.25
C SER A 131 13.76 -10.01 -5.96
N GLY A 132 14.51 -9.84 -4.86
CA GLY A 132 15.55 -10.75 -4.40
C GLY A 132 16.83 -10.88 -5.24
N PRO A 133 17.19 -10.03 -6.22
CA PRO A 133 18.37 -10.28 -7.07
C PRO A 133 19.68 -10.36 -6.27
N MET A 134 19.79 -9.57 -5.20
CA MET A 134 20.94 -9.60 -4.29
C MET A 134 20.84 -10.78 -3.31
N THR A 135 19.70 -10.87 -2.61
CA THR A 135 19.54 -11.77 -1.45
C THR A 135 19.32 -13.22 -1.86
N ARG A 136 18.70 -13.50 -3.02
CA ARG A 136 18.57 -14.88 -3.56
C ARG A 136 19.88 -15.47 -4.07
N CYS A 137 20.96 -14.68 -4.11
CA CYS A 137 22.31 -15.16 -4.39
C CYS A 137 23.08 -15.52 -3.11
N MET A 138 22.53 -15.24 -1.92
CA MET A 138 23.13 -15.52 -0.62
C MET A 138 22.61 -16.85 -0.04
N PRO A 139 23.46 -17.90 0.11
CA PRO A 139 23.00 -19.21 0.55
C PRO A 139 22.31 -19.22 1.92
N TRP A 140 22.77 -18.41 2.88
CA TRP A 140 22.19 -18.37 4.22
C TRP A 140 20.76 -17.81 4.24
N LEU A 141 20.49 -16.77 3.43
CA LEU A 141 19.14 -16.21 3.31
C LEU A 141 18.20 -17.19 2.61
N ASN A 142 18.70 -17.88 1.57
CA ASN A 142 17.96 -18.94 0.90
C ASN A 142 17.69 -20.15 1.82
N ALA A 143 18.54 -20.42 2.81
CA ALA A 143 18.28 -21.48 3.78
C ALA A 143 17.10 -21.12 4.70
N LEU A 144 16.92 -19.83 5.01
CA LEU A 144 15.80 -19.33 5.81
C LEU A 144 14.50 -19.25 5.00
N GLN A 145 14.58 -18.76 3.76
CA GLN A 145 13.44 -18.63 2.84
C GLN A 145 13.78 -19.28 1.49
N PRO A 146 13.56 -20.60 1.34
CA PRO A 146 14.09 -21.36 0.20
C PRO A 146 13.29 -21.23 -1.10
N SER A 147 11.99 -20.93 -1.01
CA SER A 147 11.09 -20.95 -2.16
C SER A 147 9.94 -19.97 -1.96
N LEU A 148 9.39 -19.48 -3.08
CA LEU A 148 8.14 -18.74 -3.06
C LEU A 148 7.05 -19.56 -2.40
N PHE A 149 6.29 -18.93 -1.52
CA PHE A 149 5.15 -19.54 -0.85
C PHE A 149 3.94 -18.61 -0.83
N ALA A 150 2.76 -19.21 -0.67
CA ALA A 150 1.49 -18.53 -0.50
C ALA A 150 0.98 -18.77 0.92
N GLU A 151 0.80 -17.71 1.70
CA GLU A 151 0.14 -17.81 2.99
C GLU A 151 -1.37 -17.94 2.78
N ILE A 152 -1.94 -19.03 3.28
CA ILE A 152 -3.35 -19.36 3.11
C ILE A 152 -3.98 -19.73 4.46
N SER A 153 -5.25 -19.38 4.66
CA SER A 153 -5.97 -19.74 5.87
C SER A 153 -6.28 -21.26 5.89
N PRO A 154 -6.44 -21.88 7.07
CA PRO A 154 -6.87 -23.27 7.17
C PRO A 154 -8.22 -23.54 6.50
N GLU A 155 -9.14 -22.57 6.51
CA GLU A 155 -10.45 -22.64 5.89
C GLU A 155 -10.34 -22.76 4.37
N LEU A 156 -9.61 -21.82 3.74
CA LEU A 156 -9.37 -21.86 2.28
C LEU A 156 -8.63 -23.13 1.88
N ALA A 157 -7.63 -23.53 2.68
CA ALA A 157 -6.87 -24.75 2.44
C ALA A 157 -7.78 -25.99 2.48
N SER A 158 -8.70 -26.06 3.45
CA SER A 158 -9.67 -27.16 3.52
C SER A 158 -10.65 -27.16 2.35
N GLU A 159 -11.18 -26.00 1.97
CA GLU A 159 -12.10 -25.85 0.84
C GLU A 159 -11.45 -26.26 -0.49
N ARG A 160 -10.16 -25.94 -0.66
CA ARG A 160 -9.39 -26.22 -1.88
C ARG A 160 -8.60 -27.53 -1.81
N LYS A 161 -8.70 -28.29 -0.71
CA LYS A 161 -7.97 -29.55 -0.47
C LYS A 161 -6.46 -29.40 -0.60
N ILE A 162 -5.91 -28.31 -0.05
CA ILE A 162 -4.48 -27.99 -0.03
C ILE A 162 -3.92 -28.32 1.35
N ARG A 163 -2.80 -29.04 1.43
CA ARG A 163 -2.08 -29.25 2.69
C ARG A 163 -0.89 -28.30 2.79
N HIS A 164 -0.45 -28.08 4.02
CA HIS A 164 0.78 -27.31 4.26
C HIS A 164 1.96 -27.96 3.53
N GLY A 165 2.73 -27.14 2.81
CA GLY A 165 3.87 -27.57 2.00
C GLY A 165 3.52 -28.12 0.62
N ASP A 166 2.25 -28.36 0.28
CA ASP A 166 1.86 -28.76 -1.08
C ASP A 166 2.20 -27.63 -2.08
N TRP A 167 2.37 -28.00 -3.34
CA TRP A 167 2.45 -27.01 -4.41
C TRP A 167 1.05 -26.54 -4.80
N VAL A 168 0.95 -25.24 -5.07
CA VAL A 168 -0.27 -24.59 -5.54
C VAL A 168 0.01 -23.76 -6.78
N ILE A 169 -0.98 -23.71 -7.66
CA ILE A 169 -1.02 -22.78 -8.77
C ILE A 169 -1.99 -21.67 -8.41
N ILE A 170 -1.53 -20.44 -8.56
CA ILE A 170 -2.31 -19.23 -8.34
C ILE A 170 -2.42 -18.53 -9.68
N ASN A 171 -3.63 -18.19 -10.08
CA ASN A 171 -3.85 -17.60 -11.39
C ASN A 171 -4.80 -16.41 -11.33
N THR A 172 -4.59 -15.51 -12.27
CA THR A 172 -5.41 -14.35 -12.54
C THR A 172 -5.75 -14.30 -14.03
N PRO A 173 -6.53 -13.32 -14.54
CA PRO A 173 -6.69 -13.15 -15.98
C PRO A 173 -5.39 -12.90 -16.76
N ARG A 174 -4.30 -12.49 -16.08
CA ARG A 174 -3.02 -12.09 -16.71
C ARG A 174 -2.01 -13.24 -16.81
N GLY A 175 -2.09 -14.20 -15.89
CA GLY A 175 -1.12 -15.28 -15.84
C GLY A 175 -1.31 -16.20 -14.65
N GLU A 176 -0.40 -17.15 -14.52
CA GLU A 176 -0.34 -18.10 -13.42
C GLU A 176 1.09 -18.24 -12.89
N ILE A 177 1.20 -18.54 -11.59
CA ILE A 177 2.45 -18.82 -10.90
C ILE A 177 2.32 -20.09 -10.06
N GLU A 178 3.44 -20.70 -9.71
CA GLU A 178 3.48 -21.75 -8.70
C GLU A 178 4.16 -21.27 -7.41
N ALA A 179 3.66 -21.75 -6.28
CA ALA A 179 4.19 -21.47 -4.95
C ALA A 179 3.99 -22.67 -4.02
N ARG A 180 4.74 -22.71 -2.91
CA ARG A 180 4.45 -23.63 -1.80
C ARG A 180 3.30 -23.10 -0.95
N ALA A 181 2.40 -23.96 -0.49
CA ALA A 181 1.34 -23.56 0.42
C ALA A 181 1.86 -23.44 1.86
N MET A 182 1.79 -22.24 2.45
CA MET A 182 1.98 -22.03 3.87
C MET A 182 0.62 -21.87 4.55
N VAL A 183 0.01 -22.99 4.93
CA VAL A 183 -1.25 -22.98 5.70
C VAL A 183 -0.98 -22.42 7.10
N THR A 184 -1.65 -21.33 7.47
CA THR A 184 -1.39 -20.61 8.72
C THR A 184 -2.64 -19.89 9.25
N ARG A 185 -2.85 -19.94 10.58
CA ARG A 185 -3.93 -19.20 11.27
C ARG A 185 -3.71 -17.68 11.34
N ARG A 186 -2.56 -17.19 10.88
CA ARG A 186 -2.29 -15.75 10.71
C ARG A 186 -3.13 -15.16 9.59
N MET A 187 -3.45 -15.95 8.57
CA MET A 187 -4.43 -15.60 7.56
C MET A 187 -5.81 -16.04 8.02
N ARG A 188 -6.79 -15.14 7.91
CA ARG A 188 -8.18 -15.41 8.28
C ARG A 188 -9.11 -14.92 7.18
N PRO A 189 -10.17 -15.68 6.86
CA PRO A 189 -11.24 -15.17 6.02
C PRO A 189 -11.93 -13.98 6.68
N LEU A 190 -12.42 -13.04 5.88
CA LEU A 190 -13.18 -11.88 6.32
C LEU A 190 -14.66 -12.08 6.02
N HIS A 191 -15.53 -11.56 6.88
CA HIS A 191 -16.96 -11.50 6.61
C HIS A 191 -17.29 -10.10 6.08
N VAL A 192 -17.57 -10.00 4.79
CA VAL A 192 -17.85 -8.73 4.09
C VAL A 192 -19.14 -8.87 3.33
N SER A 193 -20.09 -7.95 3.56
CA SER A 193 -21.40 -7.92 2.86
C SER A 193 -22.14 -9.27 2.88
N GLY A 194 -22.12 -9.96 4.02
CA GLY A 194 -22.78 -11.26 4.20
C GLY A 194 -22.07 -12.44 3.53
N ARG A 195 -20.85 -12.26 3.02
CA ARG A 195 -20.05 -13.29 2.37
C ARG A 195 -18.73 -13.52 3.09
N VAL A 196 -18.22 -14.74 3.01
CA VAL A 196 -16.84 -15.06 3.40
C VAL A 196 -15.92 -14.71 2.24
N VAL A 197 -14.98 -13.81 2.47
CA VAL A 197 -13.94 -13.41 1.51
C VAL A 197 -12.61 -13.97 2.00
N HIS A 198 -11.99 -14.82 1.20
CA HIS A 198 -10.67 -15.35 1.48
C HIS A 198 -9.59 -14.39 0.99
N GLN A 199 -8.47 -14.36 1.71
CA GLN A 199 -7.28 -13.61 1.33
C GLN A 199 -6.04 -14.51 1.40
N ILE A 200 -5.14 -14.35 0.43
CA ILE A 200 -3.84 -15.02 0.39
C ILE A 200 -2.70 -14.01 0.37
N GLY A 201 -1.60 -14.41 0.99
CA GLY A 201 -0.41 -13.62 1.11
C GLY A 201 0.71 -14.10 0.19
N LEU A 202 1.29 -13.20 -0.61
CA LEU A 202 2.39 -13.53 -1.50
C LEU A 202 3.59 -12.61 -1.29
N PRO A 203 4.75 -13.14 -0.86
CA PRO A 203 6.00 -12.44 -1.04
C PRO A 203 6.30 -12.22 -2.53
N PHE A 204 7.02 -11.15 -2.88
CA PHE A 204 7.40 -10.84 -4.28
C PHE A 204 8.91 -10.95 -4.53
N HIS A 205 9.59 -11.81 -3.78
CA HIS A 205 11.05 -11.88 -3.76
C HIS A 205 11.68 -12.83 -4.78
N TRP A 206 10.90 -13.65 -5.49
CA TRP A 206 11.44 -14.68 -6.39
C TRP A 206 11.43 -14.28 -7.86
N GLY A 207 12.21 -15.02 -8.64
CA GLY A 207 12.31 -14.88 -10.09
C GLY A 207 13.13 -16.00 -10.71
N PHE A 208 13.28 -15.97 -12.03
CA PHE A 208 13.83 -17.07 -12.83
C PHE A 208 15.36 -17.25 -12.75
N GLN A 209 16.09 -16.25 -12.25
CA GLN A 209 17.56 -16.28 -12.10
C GLN A 209 18.00 -16.12 -10.63
N GLY A 210 19.15 -16.68 -10.27
CA GLY A 210 19.70 -16.69 -8.90
C GLY A 210 19.90 -18.11 -8.36
N LYS A 211 20.41 -18.23 -7.13
CA LYS A 211 20.59 -19.55 -6.49
C LYS A 211 19.28 -20.16 -6.00
N SER A 212 18.34 -19.32 -5.55
CA SER A 212 16.95 -19.71 -5.32
C SER A 212 16.08 -19.11 -6.44
N LYS A 213 15.43 -19.99 -7.19
CA LYS A 213 14.53 -19.65 -8.31
C LYS A 213 13.07 -19.85 -7.91
N GLY A 214 12.18 -19.15 -8.58
CA GLY A 214 10.72 -19.29 -8.41
C GLY A 214 9.98 -18.39 -9.38
N SER A 215 8.64 -18.49 -9.36
CA SER A 215 7.79 -17.61 -10.15
C SER A 215 7.90 -16.15 -9.73
N ILE A 216 7.51 -15.23 -10.62
CA ILE A 216 7.47 -13.79 -10.36
C ILE A 216 6.06 -13.42 -9.93
N THR A 217 5.87 -13.00 -8.68
CA THR A 217 4.54 -12.64 -8.15
C THR A 217 3.85 -11.53 -8.94
N ASN A 218 4.62 -10.62 -9.53
CA ASN A 218 4.08 -9.53 -10.36
C ASN A 218 3.44 -10.02 -11.66
N ASP A 219 3.68 -11.26 -12.11
CA ASP A 219 2.98 -11.84 -13.27
C ASP A 219 1.47 -11.98 -13.03
N LEU A 220 1.03 -11.89 -11.77
CA LEU A 220 -0.39 -11.89 -11.39
C LEU A 220 -1.00 -10.48 -11.29
N ALA A 221 -0.18 -9.46 -11.06
CA ALA A 221 -0.65 -8.12 -10.72
C ALA A 221 -1.17 -7.39 -11.97
N HIS A 222 -2.24 -6.63 -11.82
CA HIS A 222 -2.70 -5.76 -12.88
C HIS A 222 -2.03 -4.38 -12.81
N MET A 223 -1.95 -3.72 -13.95
CA MET A 223 -1.50 -2.35 -14.09
C MET A 223 -2.73 -1.43 -14.09
N VAL A 224 -3.24 -1.14 -12.90
CA VAL A 224 -4.14 0.01 -12.67
C VAL A 224 -3.38 0.94 -11.76
N LEU A 225 -3.25 2.19 -12.18
CA LEU A 225 -2.36 3.14 -11.53
C LEU A 225 -3.14 4.20 -10.77
N GLU A 226 -2.62 4.53 -9.60
CA GLU A 226 -3.10 5.63 -8.78
C GLU A 226 -3.04 6.97 -9.56
N PRO A 227 -4.08 7.82 -9.51
CA PRO A 227 -4.18 9.02 -10.36
C PRO A 227 -3.02 10.01 -10.22
N ASN A 228 -2.55 10.25 -9.00
CA ASN A 228 -1.63 11.32 -8.66
C ASN A 228 -0.19 11.00 -9.12
N VAL A 229 0.37 9.88 -8.67
CA VAL A 229 1.78 9.48 -8.89
C VAL A 229 1.95 8.24 -9.77
N SER A 230 0.87 7.58 -10.17
CA SER A 230 0.89 6.43 -11.08
C SER A 230 1.56 5.17 -10.52
N ILE A 231 1.53 4.98 -9.20
CA ILE A 231 1.95 3.72 -8.58
C ILE A 231 0.89 2.65 -8.83
N GLU A 232 1.33 1.43 -9.16
CA GLU A 232 0.46 0.31 -9.43
C GLU A 232 -0.20 -0.30 -8.18
N GLU A 233 -1.43 -0.77 -8.34
CA GLU A 233 -2.14 -1.55 -7.32
C GLU A 233 -1.56 -2.98 -7.24
N ALA A 234 -0.63 -3.18 -6.31
CA ALA A 234 -0.03 -4.49 -6.03
C ALA A 234 -0.43 -5.07 -4.67
N LYS A 235 -1.43 -4.49 -3.98
CA LYS A 235 -1.78 -4.84 -2.59
C LYS A 235 -3.16 -5.47 -2.42
N ALA A 236 -4.05 -5.23 -3.37
CA ALA A 236 -5.40 -5.77 -3.41
C ALA A 236 -5.78 -6.02 -4.86
N PHE A 237 -5.87 -7.29 -5.24
CA PHE A 237 -6.40 -7.73 -6.53
C PHE A 237 -6.89 -9.17 -6.37
N THR A 238 -7.48 -9.77 -7.41
CA THR A 238 -8.19 -11.04 -7.25
C THR A 238 -7.54 -12.19 -8.00
N CYS A 239 -7.73 -13.41 -7.47
CA CYS A 239 -7.18 -14.63 -8.05
C CYS A 239 -8.04 -15.86 -7.78
N ASN A 240 -7.62 -16.97 -8.37
CA ASN A 240 -7.97 -18.31 -7.91
C ASN A 240 -6.72 -19.05 -7.43
N ILE A 241 -6.94 -20.14 -6.70
CA ILE A 241 -5.89 -21.04 -6.23
C ILE A 241 -6.34 -22.50 -6.34
N ARG A 242 -5.43 -23.36 -6.78
CA ARG A 242 -5.65 -24.81 -6.88
C ARG A 242 -4.39 -25.60 -6.53
N PRO A 243 -4.51 -26.85 -6.02
CA PRO A 243 -3.36 -27.74 -5.90
C PRO A 243 -2.71 -28.00 -7.28
N GLY A 244 -1.38 -28.06 -7.32
CA GLY A 244 -0.64 -28.43 -8.54
C GLY A 244 0.69 -27.71 -8.69
N ARG A 245 1.44 -28.12 -9.72
CA ARG A 245 2.66 -27.45 -10.21
C ARG A 245 2.50 -27.07 -11.67
N MET A 246 3.15 -25.98 -12.05
CA MET A 246 3.23 -25.62 -13.46
C MET A 246 4.05 -26.66 -14.23
N PRO A 247 3.73 -26.92 -15.51
CA PRO A 247 4.49 -27.86 -16.36
C PRO A 247 5.97 -27.49 -16.53
#